data_AF-A0A954B3B5-F1
#
_entry.id   AF-A0A954B3B5-F1
#
_cell.length_a   1.000
_cell.length_b   1.000
_cell.length_c   1.000
_cell.angle_alpha   90.00
_cell.angle_beta   90.00
_cell.angle_gamma   90.00
#
_symmetry.space_group_name_H-M   'P 1'
#
loop_
_entity.id
_entity.type
_entity.pdbx_description
1 polymer ?
#
loop_
_entity_poly.entity_id
_entity_poly.type
_entity_poly.pdbx_seq_one_letter_code
_entity_poly.pdbx_strand_id
1 'polypeptide(L)'
;ETPGGTILWYGHRAIESITLDRGAMHLKDELMPRYAGLVYNGFWWTPERKMLQAAIDASQDSVSGDVKLKLYKGGVRTIGRSSPNSLYSKKLVGFDEAGGYNQADAEGFIKLNALRLRILAERDKKRGKNE
;
A
#
# COMPACT_ATOMS: atom_id res chain seq x y z
N GLU A 1 -15.48 -19.88 -11.22
CA GLU A 1 -14.83 -18.93 -12.16
C GLU A 1 -15.28 -17.49 -11.92
N THR A 2 -14.35 -16.58 -11.61
CA THR A 2 -14.61 -15.14 -11.36
C THR A 2 -13.74 -14.22 -12.25
N PRO A 3 -13.71 -14.41 -13.58
CA PRO A 3 -12.75 -13.74 -14.46
C PRO A 3 -12.83 -12.21 -14.40
N GLY A 4 -14.04 -11.64 -14.41
CA GLY A 4 -14.25 -10.20 -14.28
C GLY A 4 -13.81 -9.65 -12.91
N GLY A 5 -14.07 -10.40 -11.84
CA GLY A 5 -13.63 -10.04 -10.49
C GLY A 5 -12.10 -10.02 -10.37
N THR A 6 -11.41 -10.99 -10.97
CA THR A 6 -9.94 -11.01 -11.01
C THR A 6 -9.40 -9.81 -11.78
N ILE A 7 -9.95 -9.49 -12.96
CA ILE A 7 -9.53 -8.33 -13.75
C ILE A 7 -9.73 -7.03 -12.95
N LEU A 8 -10.91 -6.88 -12.33
CA LEU A 8 -11.24 -5.71 -11.52
C LEU A 8 -10.32 -5.58 -10.31
N TRP A 9 -10.02 -6.68 -9.61
CA TRP A 9 -9.10 -6.67 -8.48
C TRP A 9 -7.70 -6.20 -8.86
N TYR A 10 -7.16 -6.70 -9.98
CA TYR A 10 -5.86 -6.25 -10.49
C TYR A 10 -5.88 -4.77 -10.93
N GLY A 11 -6.97 -4.33 -11.57
CA GLY A 11 -7.15 -2.93 -11.96
C GLY A 11 -7.24 -2.01 -10.75
N HIS A 12 -8.06 -2.38 -9.77
CA HIS A 12 -8.30 -1.63 -8.55
C HIS A 12 -7.03 -1.49 -7.69
N ARG A 13 -6.33 -2.59 -7.40
CA ARG A 13 -5.04 -2.50 -6.69
C ARG A 13 -4.00 -1.68 -7.44
N ALA A 14 -4.02 -1.71 -8.78
CA ALA A 14 -3.11 -0.92 -9.58
C ALA A 14 -3.38 0.58 -9.48
N ILE A 15 -4.64 1.03 -9.51
CA ILE A 15 -4.92 2.46 -9.38
C ILE A 15 -4.61 2.94 -7.96
N GLU A 16 -4.97 2.15 -6.95
CA GLU A 16 -4.65 2.43 -5.55
C GLU A 16 -3.16 2.64 -5.30
N SER A 17 -2.31 1.86 -5.97
CA SER A 17 -0.85 1.96 -5.82
C SER A 17 -0.26 3.33 -6.18
N ILE A 18 -1.00 4.17 -6.93
CA ILE A 18 -0.56 5.52 -7.28
C ILE A 18 -1.42 6.62 -6.64
N THR A 19 -2.55 6.30 -6.00
CA THR A 19 -3.47 7.31 -5.42
C THR A 19 -3.61 7.23 -3.91
N LEU A 20 -3.21 6.11 -3.28
CA LEU A 20 -3.26 5.94 -1.83
C LEU A 20 -1.90 6.20 -1.18
N ASP A 21 -1.94 6.90 -0.04
CA ASP A 21 -0.79 6.96 0.85
C ASP A 21 -0.40 5.57 1.35
N ARG A 22 0.90 5.38 1.61
CA ARG A 22 1.46 4.10 2.04
C ARG A 22 0.85 3.60 3.34
N GLY A 23 0.67 4.47 4.35
CA GLY A 23 0.10 4.10 5.63
C GLY A 23 -1.36 3.71 5.50
N ALA A 24 -2.13 4.50 4.73
CA ALA A 24 -3.53 4.20 4.43
C ALA A 24 -3.68 2.85 3.69
N MET A 25 -2.81 2.57 2.71
CA MET A 25 -2.82 1.30 1.98
C MET A 25 -2.53 0.10 2.89
N HIS A 26 -1.53 0.20 3.78
CA HIS A 26 -1.24 -0.86 4.74
C HIS A 26 -2.41 -1.12 5.69
N LEU A 27 -2.98 -0.06 6.28
CA LEU A 27 -4.13 -0.19 7.17
C LEU A 27 -5.32 -0.81 6.43
N LYS A 28 -5.62 -0.36 5.21
CA LYS A 28 -6.69 -0.94 4.40
C LYS A 28 -6.45 -2.44 4.20
N ASP A 29 -5.25 -2.84 3.76
CA ASP A 29 -4.91 -4.25 3.54
C ASP A 29 -5.01 -5.10 4.81
N GLU A 30 -4.73 -4.54 5.99
CA GLU A 30 -4.93 -5.21 7.29
C GLU A 30 -6.42 -5.42 7.62
N LEU A 31 -7.28 -4.47 7.25
CA LEU A 31 -8.72 -4.53 7.51
C LEU A 31 -9.47 -5.45 6.52
N MET A 32 -8.98 -5.58 5.28
CA MET A 32 -9.66 -6.31 4.20
C MET A 32 -10.02 -7.78 4.55
N PRO A 33 -9.15 -8.61 5.16
CA PRO A 33 -9.50 -9.98 5.51
C PRO A 33 -10.65 -10.06 6.51
N ARG A 34 -10.70 -9.15 7.49
CA ARG A 34 -11.78 -9.10 8.48
C ARG A 34 -13.09 -8.70 7.83
N TYR A 35 -13.07 -7.69 6.94
CA TYR A 35 -14.24 -7.29 6.16
C TYR A 35 -14.78 -8.47 5.32
N ALA A 36 -13.89 -9.15 4.58
CA ALA A 36 -14.26 -10.30 3.77
C ALA A 36 -14.84 -11.46 4.61
N GLY A 37 -14.25 -11.73 5.78
CA GLY A 37 -14.75 -12.76 6.70
C GLY A 37 -16.16 -12.48 7.22
N LEU A 38 -16.48 -11.23 7.55
CA LEU A 38 -17.83 -10.84 7.96
C LEU A 38 -18.85 -11.08 6.83
N VAL A 39 -18.51 -10.66 5.61
CA VAL A 39 -19.39 -10.88 4.43
C VAL A 39 -19.58 -12.38 4.17
N TYR A 40 -18.49 -13.15 4.19
CA TYR A 40 -18.53 -14.60 3.97
C TYR A 40 -19.43 -15.32 4.99
N ASN A 41 -19.37 -14.91 6.26
CA ASN A 41 -20.16 -15.48 7.34
C ASN A 41 -21.62 -14.98 7.39
N GLY A 42 -22.06 -14.16 6.42
CA GLY A 42 -23.44 -13.64 6.37
C GLY A 42 -23.70 -12.46 7.30
N PHE A 43 -22.67 -11.87 7.92
CA PHE A 43 -22.79 -10.70 8.80
C PHE A 43 -22.88 -9.39 8.01
N TRP A 44 -23.71 -9.36 6.96
CA TRP A 44 -23.85 -8.19 6.11
C TRP A 44 -24.43 -6.99 6.85
N TRP A 45 -25.33 -7.17 7.82
CA TRP A 45 -26.00 -6.04 8.48
C TRP A 45 -25.39 -5.62 9.82
N THR A 46 -24.28 -6.24 10.23
CA THR A 46 -23.70 -5.99 11.56
C THR A 46 -23.02 -4.63 11.67
N PRO A 47 -22.98 -4.03 12.89
CA PRO A 47 -22.37 -2.72 13.10
C PRO A 47 -20.88 -2.72 12.75
N GLU A 48 -20.13 -3.77 13.08
CA GLU A 48 -18.70 -3.85 12.79
C GLU A 48 -18.40 -3.87 11.28
N ARG A 49 -19.25 -4.50 10.46
CA ARG A 49 -19.13 -4.44 8.99
C ARG A 49 -19.39 -3.03 8.48
N LYS A 50 -20.40 -2.32 9.01
CA LYS A 50 -20.68 -0.91 8.65
C LYS A 50 -19.52 0.01 9.02
N MET A 51 -18.90 -0.18 10.18
CA MET A 51 -17.72 0.59 10.60
C MET A 51 -16.54 0.37 9.63
N LEU A 52 -16.25 -0.89 9.26
CA LEU A 52 -15.20 -1.20 8.30
C LEU A 52 -15.50 -0.64 6.91
N GLN A 53 -16.77 -0.70 6.46
CA GLN A 53 -17.18 -0.11 5.18
C GLN A 53 -16.89 1.40 5.15
N ALA A 54 -17.21 2.13 6.21
CA ALA A 54 -16.93 3.58 6.28
C ALA A 54 -15.44 3.90 6.16
N ALA A 55 -14.57 3.09 6.79
CA ALA A 55 -13.12 3.23 6.65
C ALA A 55 -12.64 2.90 5.23
N ILE A 56 -13.22 1.87 4.60
CA ILE A 56 -12.91 1.52 3.20
C ILE A 56 -13.38 2.65 2.27
N ASP A 57 -14.61 3.15 2.42
CA ASP A 57 -15.15 4.23 1.58
C ASP A 57 -14.26 5.48 1.65
N ALA A 58 -13.87 5.89 2.86
CA ALA A 58 -12.94 7.01 3.05
C ALA A 58 -11.58 6.79 2.37
N SER A 59 -11.09 5.54 2.31
CA SER A 59 -9.86 5.24 1.56
C SER A 59 -10.02 5.42 0.05
N GLN A 60 -11.25 5.35 -0.48
CA GLN A 60 -11.51 5.42 -1.92
C GLN A 60 -11.71 6.85 -2.44
N ASP A 61 -11.79 7.86 -1.57
CA ASP A 61 -12.10 9.25 -1.94
C ASP A 61 -11.26 9.81 -3.10
N SER A 62 -9.96 9.47 -3.15
CA SER A 62 -9.04 9.92 -4.20
C SER A 62 -8.70 8.86 -5.23
N VAL A 63 -9.24 7.64 -5.11
CA VAL A 63 -8.91 6.49 -5.96
C VAL A 63 -9.68 6.59 -7.28
N SER A 64 -9.09 7.28 -8.24
CA SER A 64 -9.67 7.51 -9.56
C SER A 64 -8.61 7.54 -10.64
N GLY A 65 -8.90 6.98 -11.81
CA GLY A 65 -8.05 7.04 -12.99
C GLY A 65 -8.12 5.79 -13.86
N ASP A 66 -7.18 5.69 -14.80
CA ASP A 66 -7.16 4.66 -15.84
C ASP A 66 -6.05 3.64 -15.61
N VAL A 67 -6.38 2.37 -15.78
CA VAL A 67 -5.42 1.27 -15.70
C VAL A 67 -5.46 0.45 -16.98
N LYS A 68 -4.29 0.26 -17.59
CA LYS A 68 -4.12 -0.60 -18.75
C LYS A 68 -3.65 -1.98 -18.30
N LEU A 69 -4.43 -3.01 -18.61
CA LEU A 69 -4.15 -4.40 -18.27
C LEU A 69 -3.88 -5.22 -19.54
N LYS A 70 -2.91 -6.15 -19.46
CA LYS A 70 -2.67 -7.19 -20.47
C LYS A 70 -3.21 -8.51 -19.94
N LEU A 71 -4.12 -9.12 -20.71
CA LEU A 71 -4.69 -10.43 -20.43
C LEU A 71 -4.03 -11.46 -21.34
N TYR A 72 -3.47 -12.52 -20.77
CA TYR A 72 -2.81 -13.55 -21.56
C TYR A 72 -2.81 -14.89 -20.84
N LYS A 73 -3.37 -15.94 -21.49
CA LYS A 73 -3.40 -17.33 -20.99
C LYS A 73 -3.80 -17.45 -19.51
N GLY A 74 -4.91 -16.82 -19.14
CA GLY A 74 -5.41 -16.81 -17.76
C GLY A 74 -4.67 -15.86 -16.80
N GLY A 75 -3.59 -15.22 -17.23
CA GLY A 75 -2.87 -14.21 -16.47
C GLY A 75 -3.38 -12.79 -16.70
N VAL A 76 -3.34 -11.98 -15.65
CA VAL A 76 -3.61 -10.53 -15.69
C VAL A 76 -2.34 -9.79 -15.28
N ARG A 77 -1.90 -8.82 -16.08
CA ARG A 77 -0.73 -7.98 -15.77
C ARG A 77 -1.04 -6.52 -15.99
N THR A 78 -0.68 -5.66 -15.06
CA THR A 78 -0.74 -4.21 -15.23
C THR A 78 0.41 -3.73 -16.12
N ILE A 79 0.09 -2.96 -17.15
CA ILE A 79 1.05 -2.40 -18.11
C ILE A 79 1.04 -0.87 -18.17
N GLY A 80 0.09 -0.20 -17.51
CA GLY A 80 0.05 1.25 -17.42
C GLY A 80 -0.96 1.73 -16.39
N ARG A 81 -0.73 2.93 -15.83
CA ARG A 81 -1.56 3.61 -14.84
C ARG A 81 -1.53 5.10 -15.13
N SER A 82 -2.66 5.77 -14.97
CA SER A 82 -2.77 7.23 -15.08
C SER A 82 -3.84 7.71 -14.11
N SER A 83 -3.60 8.81 -13.40
CA SER A 83 -4.57 9.39 -12.48
C SER A 83 -4.35 10.90 -12.35
N PRO A 84 -5.43 11.71 -12.30
CA PRO A 84 -5.33 13.12 -11.91
C PRO A 84 -4.92 13.29 -10.43
N ASN A 85 -5.17 12.29 -9.59
CA ASN A 85 -4.87 12.29 -8.15
C ASN A 85 -3.59 11.48 -7.82
N SER A 86 -2.69 11.36 -8.79
CA SER A 86 -1.47 10.57 -8.62
C SER A 86 -0.53 11.19 -7.59
N LEU A 87 -0.17 10.40 -6.57
CA LEU A 87 0.90 10.70 -5.61
C LEU A 87 2.29 10.45 -6.18
N TYR A 88 2.40 9.80 -7.34
CA TYR A 88 3.66 9.65 -8.05
C TYR A 88 4.14 11.00 -8.61
N SER A 89 5.35 11.40 -8.25
CA SER A 89 6.02 12.61 -8.76
C SER A 89 7.35 12.26 -9.43
N LYS A 90 7.43 12.44 -10.75
CA LYS A 90 8.67 12.21 -11.52
C LYS A 90 9.81 13.13 -11.05
N LYS A 91 9.48 14.33 -10.57
CA LYS A 91 10.47 15.30 -10.04
C LYS A 91 11.12 14.81 -8.73
N LEU A 92 10.35 14.14 -7.88
CA LEU A 92 10.88 13.60 -6.62
C LEU A 92 11.70 12.31 -6.82
N VAL A 93 11.34 11.50 -7.82
CA VAL A 93 11.94 10.18 -8.06
C VAL A 93 13.06 10.21 -9.11
N GLY A 94 13.12 11.27 -9.92
CA GLY A 94 14.14 11.42 -10.97
C GLY A 94 15.55 11.51 -10.39
N PHE A 95 16.51 10.98 -11.13
CA PHE A 95 17.94 11.12 -10.84
C PHE A 95 18.55 12.41 -11.46
N ASP A 96 17.77 13.13 -12.26
CA ASP A 96 18.19 14.38 -12.88
C ASP A 96 18.39 15.46 -11.81
N GLU A 97 19.38 16.35 -11.99
CA GLU A 97 19.76 17.43 -11.06
C GLU A 97 18.62 18.41 -10.68
N ALA A 98 17.46 18.30 -11.33
CA ALA A 98 16.28 19.10 -11.11
C ALA A 98 15.53 18.70 -9.83
N GLY A 99 16.20 18.94 -8.70
CA GLY A 99 15.77 18.98 -7.30
C GLY A 99 14.30 18.70 -6.93
N GLY A 100 14.12 18.12 -5.75
CA GLY A 100 12.81 17.93 -5.13
C GLY A 100 12.89 17.17 -3.81
N TYR A 101 13.94 16.38 -3.63
CA TYR A 101 14.25 15.68 -2.39
C TYR A 101 15.64 16.09 -1.90
N ASN A 102 15.75 16.48 -0.62
CA ASN A 102 17.04 16.75 0.01
C ASN A 102 17.66 15.44 0.51
N GLN A 103 18.70 14.97 -0.17
CA GLN A 103 19.35 13.70 0.15
C GLN A 103 20.04 13.70 1.53
N ALA A 104 20.43 14.86 2.05
CA ALA A 104 21.05 14.95 3.37
C ALA A 104 20.10 14.49 4.51
N ASP A 105 18.78 14.63 4.31
CA ASP A 105 17.78 14.22 5.31
C ASP A 105 17.73 12.69 5.46
N ALA A 106 18.15 11.93 4.45
CA ALA A 106 18.16 10.47 4.47
C ALA A 106 19.05 9.91 5.58
N GLU A 107 20.21 10.54 5.83
CA GLU A 107 21.16 10.09 6.84
C GLU A 107 20.55 10.13 8.24
N GLY A 108 19.91 11.25 8.59
CA GLY A 108 19.20 11.42 9.85
C GLY A 108 18.05 10.42 9.99
N PHE A 109 17.23 10.28 8.95
CA PHE A 109 16.12 9.34 8.92
C PHE A 109 16.56 7.88 9.16
N ILE A 110 17.63 7.43 8.49
CA ILE A 110 18.18 6.08 8.65
C ILE A 110 18.68 5.87 10.08
N LYS A 111 19.46 6.82 10.62
CA LYS A 111 20.00 6.74 11.99
C LYS A 111 18.88 6.63 13.03
N LEU A 112 17.82 7.41 12.89
CA LEU A 112 16.68 7.40 13.81
C LEU A 112 15.87 6.10 13.72
N ASN A 113 15.54 5.62 12.51
CA ASN A 113 14.81 4.37 12.35
C ASN A 113 15.61 3.14 12.84
N ALA A 114 16.93 3.15 12.62
CA ALA A 114 17.81 2.08 13.06
C ALA A 114 18.11 2.10 14.57
N LEU A 115 17.78 3.18 15.29
CA LEU A 115 18.12 3.34 16.71
C LEU A 115 17.62 2.17 17.58
N ARG A 116 16.35 1.76 17.40
CA ARG A 116 15.78 0.60 18.12
C ARG A 116 16.54 -0.69 17.83
N LEU A 117 17.03 -0.87 16.60
CA LEU A 117 17.77 -2.08 16.19
C LEU A 117 19.17 -2.08 16.79
N ARG A 118 19.83 -0.91 16.85
CA ARG A 118 21.14 -0.75 17.50
C ARG A 118 21.09 -1.11 18.98
N ILE A 119 20.06 -0.64 19.70
CA ILE A 119 19.87 -0.96 21.12
C ILE A 119 19.65 -2.46 21.33
N LEU A 120 18.84 -3.12 20.47
CA LEU A 120 18.65 -4.56 20.52
C LEU A 120 19.98 -5.31 20.30
N ALA A 121 20.77 -4.90 19.31
CA ALA A 121 22.06 -5.51 19.03
C ALA A 121 23.05 -5.35 20.21
N GLU A 122 23.09 -4.20 20.87
CA GLU A 122 23.91 -3.98 22.07
C GLU A 122 23.49 -4.87 23.23
N ARG A 123 22.18 -5.01 23.47
CA ARG A 123 21.66 -5.94 24.48
C ARG A 123 22.07 -7.37 24.17
N ASP A 124 21.94 -7.81 22.93
CA ASP A 124 22.22 -9.20 22.55
C ASP A 124 23.73 -9.52 22.62
N LYS A 125 24.60 -8.53 22.32
CA LYS A 125 26.05 -8.61 22.61
C LYS A 125 26.33 -8.79 24.11
N LYS A 126 25.69 -8.01 24.98
CA LYS A 126 25.84 -8.16 26.45
C LYS A 126 25.37 -9.51 26.98
N ARG A 127 24.46 -10.18 26.26
CA ARG A 127 23.92 -11.51 26.61
C ARG A 127 24.70 -12.67 25.98
N GLY A 128 25.78 -12.41 25.23
CA GLY A 128 26.57 -13.46 24.57
C GLY A 128 25.81 -14.20 23.46
N LYS A 129 24.77 -13.59 22.87
CA LYS A 129 23.93 -14.24 21.84
C LYS A 129 24.45 -14.07 20.40
N ASN A 130 25.53 -13.31 20.22
CA ASN A 130 26.11 -12.99 18.91
C ASN A 130 27.52 -13.60 18.71
N GLU A 131 27.85 -14.67 19.45
CA GLU A 131 28.92 -15.61 19.09
C GLU A 131 28.33 -16.82 18.35
#